data_AF-A0A2I0QII6-F1
#
_entry.id   AF-A0A2I0QII6-F1
#
_cell.length_a   1.000
_cell.length_b   1.000
_cell.length_c   1.000
_cell.angle_alpha   90.00
_cell.angle_beta   90.00
_cell.angle_gamma   90.00
#
_symmetry.space_group_name_H-M   'P 1'
#
loop_
_entity.id
_entity.type
_entity.pdbx_description
1 polymer ?
#
loop_
_entity_poly.entity_id
_entity_poly.type
_entity_poly.pdbx_seq_one_letter_code
_entity_poly.pdbx_strand_id
1 'polypeptide(L)'
;MNGIGERSGNASLEQLIMSLRCLYNIDSGYKTENLKKISEYVEKASKIKVLQMLPVVGENAFRHESGIHVDGLLKFPFTYQTYPPEMVGQKMKLIVGKMSGKSAIKGKLDEYKIKAGET
;
A
#
# COMPACT_ATOMS: atom_id res chain seq x y z
N MET A 1 -10.54 -12.39 -6.54
CA MET A 1 -9.82 -11.10 -6.58
C MET A 1 -10.77 -10.00 -6.13
N ASN A 2 -10.29 -9.00 -5.40
CA ASN A 2 -11.09 -7.85 -4.93
C ASN A 2 -12.31 -8.23 -4.07
N GLY A 3 -12.34 -9.46 -3.55
CA GLY A 3 -13.49 -10.04 -2.84
C GLY A 3 -14.76 -10.24 -3.69
N ILE A 4 -14.74 -10.04 -5.01
CA ILE A 4 -15.95 -10.15 -5.85
C ILE A 4 -16.48 -11.59 -5.85
N GLY A 5 -17.80 -11.74 -5.69
CA GLY A 5 -18.53 -13.00 -5.65
C GLY A 5 -20.02 -12.76 -5.39
N GLU A 6 -20.79 -13.82 -5.15
CA GLU A 6 -22.23 -13.71 -4.85
C GLU A 6 -22.49 -13.00 -3.50
N ARG A 7 -23.55 -12.18 -3.43
CA ARG A 7 -23.96 -11.42 -2.22
C ARG A 7 -22.83 -10.52 -1.67
N SER A 8 -22.20 -10.94 -0.58
CA SER A 8 -21.10 -10.24 0.09
C SER A 8 -19.72 -10.57 -0.49
N GLY A 9 -19.65 -11.48 -1.46
CA GLY A 9 -18.41 -11.84 -2.12
C GLY A 9 -17.76 -13.14 -1.64
N ASN A 10 -16.58 -13.40 -2.19
CA ASN A 10 -15.73 -14.54 -1.86
C ASN A 10 -14.51 -14.10 -1.04
N ALA A 11 -13.76 -15.07 -0.52
CA ALA A 11 -12.43 -14.79 0.03
C ALA A 11 -11.57 -14.01 -0.98
N SER A 12 -11.04 -12.87 -0.54
CA SER A 12 -10.17 -12.02 -1.36
C SER A 12 -8.87 -12.77 -1.64
N LEU A 13 -8.59 -13.03 -2.92
CA LEU A 13 -7.41 -13.79 -3.36
C LEU A 13 -6.12 -13.10 -2.92
N GLU A 14 -6.02 -11.80 -3.15
CA GLU A 14 -4.86 -11.00 -2.78
C GLU A 14 -4.60 -10.98 -1.27
N GLN A 15 -5.66 -10.92 -0.46
CA GLN A 15 -5.55 -10.98 1.00
C GLN A 15 -5.17 -12.37 1.49
N LEU A 16 -5.76 -13.42 0.91
CA LEU A 16 -5.47 -14.80 1.27
C LEU A 16 -3.99 -15.13 0.99
N ILE A 17 -3.51 -14.82 -0.22
CA ILE A 17 -2.12 -15.06 -0.62
C ILE A 17 -1.15 -14.34 0.32
N MET A 18 -1.40 -13.05 0.60
CA MET A 18 -0.53 -12.28 1.48
C MET A 18 -0.60 -12.72 2.95
N SER A 19 -1.76 -13.18 3.41
CA SER A 19 -1.91 -13.74 4.77
C SER A 19 -1.14 -15.05 4.91
N LEU A 20 -1.26 -15.97 3.95
CA LEU A 20 -0.51 -17.23 3.92
C LEU A 20 1.00 -16.96 3.95
N ARG A 21 1.46 -16.01 3.12
CA ARG A 21 2.88 -15.65 3.04
C ARG A 21 3.40 -14.96 4.30
N CYS A 22 2.73 -13.91 4.78
CA CYS A 22 3.24 -13.06 5.86
C CYS A 22 2.97 -13.59 7.27
N LEU A 23 1.87 -14.33 7.47
CA LEU A 23 1.47 -14.80 8.81
C LEU A 23 1.80 -16.27 9.04
N TYR A 24 1.71 -17.09 7.99
CA TYR A 24 1.89 -18.54 8.09
C TYR A 24 3.20 -19.03 7.46
N ASN A 25 3.99 -18.14 6.84
CA ASN A 25 5.21 -18.48 6.12
C ASN A 25 5.00 -19.56 5.04
N ILE A 26 3.83 -19.56 4.40
CA ILE A 26 3.46 -20.48 3.32
C ILE A 26 3.62 -19.74 1.98
N ASP A 27 4.60 -20.16 1.19
CA ASP A 27 4.70 -19.73 -0.20
C ASP A 27 3.73 -20.53 -1.08
N SER A 28 2.77 -19.84 -1.66
CA SER A 28 1.76 -20.42 -2.54
C SER A 28 2.20 -20.47 -4.02
N GLY A 29 3.44 -20.06 -4.34
CA GLY A 29 4.00 -20.07 -5.69
C GLY A 29 3.46 -18.96 -6.61
N TYR A 30 2.66 -18.04 -6.10
CA TYR A 30 2.12 -16.92 -6.87
C TYR A 30 3.13 -15.77 -6.98
N LYS A 31 3.17 -15.15 -8.17
CA LYS A 31 3.91 -13.91 -8.41
C LYS A 31 3.19 -12.70 -7.79
N THR A 32 3.41 -12.47 -6.50
CA THR A 32 2.67 -11.48 -5.70
C THR A 32 2.87 -10.05 -6.18
N GLU A 33 3.97 -9.74 -6.86
CA GLU A 33 4.25 -8.44 -7.47
C GLU A 33 3.23 -8.04 -8.55
N ASN A 34 2.41 -8.98 -9.04
CA ASN A 34 1.36 -8.70 -10.02
C ASN A 34 -0.02 -8.44 -9.39
N LEU A 35 -0.18 -8.58 -8.06
CA LEU A 35 -1.49 -8.51 -7.41
C LEU A 35 -2.20 -7.17 -7.67
N LYS A 36 -1.50 -6.03 -7.56
CA LYS A 36 -2.09 -4.72 -7.87
C LYS A 36 -2.59 -4.63 -9.31
N LYS A 37 -1.77 -5.04 -10.28
CA LYS A 37 -2.11 -5.02 -11.71
C LYS A 37 -3.32 -5.92 -12.02
N ILE A 38 -3.38 -7.11 -11.42
CA ILE A 38 -4.50 -8.03 -11.58
C ILE A 38 -5.78 -7.45 -10.96
N SER A 39 -5.66 -6.77 -9.81
CA SER A 39 -6.78 -6.11 -9.13
C SER A 39 -7.41 -5.04 -10.04
N GLU A 40 -6.58 -4.20 -10.66
CA GLU A 40 -7.00 -3.15 -11.59
C GLU A 40 -7.60 -3.73 -12.87
N TYR A 41 -7.06 -4.84 -13.38
CA TYR A 41 -7.65 -5.55 -14.51
C TYR A 41 -9.07 -6.03 -14.19
N VAL A 42 -9.26 -6.66 -13.02
CA VAL A 42 -10.59 -7.13 -12.56
C VAL A 42 -11.53 -5.96 -12.31
N GLU A 43 -11.06 -4.84 -11.74
CA GLU A 43 -11.84 -3.60 -11.58
C GLU A 43 -12.39 -3.13 -12.93
N LYS A 44 -11.54 -3.06 -13.95
CA LYS A 44 -11.92 -2.64 -15.30
C LYS A 44 -12.91 -3.60 -15.95
N ALA A 45 -12.68 -4.91 -15.84
CA ALA A 45 -13.52 -5.93 -16.46
C ALA A 45 -14.90 -6.04 -15.79
N SER A 46 -14.94 -6.01 -14.46
CA SER A 46 -16.17 -6.10 -13.68
C SER A 46 -16.97 -4.80 -13.60
N LYS A 47 -16.33 -3.66 -13.88
CA LYS A 47 -16.86 -2.30 -13.64
C LYS A 47 -17.17 -2.02 -12.16
N ILE A 48 -16.70 -2.86 -11.24
CA ILE A 48 -16.84 -2.67 -9.81
C ILE A 48 -15.56 -2.02 -9.30
N LYS A 49 -15.69 -0.81 -8.74
CA LYS A 49 -14.57 -0.07 -8.17
C LYS A 49 -13.98 -0.78 -6.96
N VAL A 50 -12.64 -0.87 -6.93
CA VAL A 50 -11.90 -1.36 -5.76
C VAL A 50 -11.96 -0.28 -4.67
N LEU A 51 -12.28 -0.70 -3.44
CA LEU A 51 -12.23 0.20 -2.30
C LEU A 51 -10.80 0.72 -2.10
N GLN A 52 -10.64 2.03 -1.94
CA GLN A 52 -9.32 2.62 -1.73
C GLN A 52 -8.62 2.07 -0.49
N MET A 53 -9.39 1.70 0.54
CA MET A 53 -8.92 1.13 1.80
C MET A 53 -8.82 -0.40 1.79
N LEU A 54 -9.05 -1.07 0.65
CA LEU A 54 -8.95 -2.52 0.57
C LEU A 54 -7.52 -2.96 0.94
N PRO A 55 -7.33 -3.95 1.83
CA PRO A 55 -6.00 -4.46 2.13
C PRO A 55 -5.28 -4.97 0.87
N VAL A 56 -3.94 -4.91 0.89
CA VAL A 56 -3.03 -5.37 -0.17
C VAL A 56 -3.04 -4.53 -1.45
N VAL A 57 -4.20 -4.29 -2.07
CA VAL A 57 -4.31 -3.69 -3.42
C VAL A 57 -5.03 -2.34 -3.45
N GLY A 58 -5.60 -1.90 -2.33
CA GLY A 58 -6.23 -0.59 -2.21
C GLY A 58 -5.23 0.54 -2.45
N GLU A 59 -5.72 1.64 -3.03
CA GLU A 59 -4.91 2.82 -3.33
C GLU A 59 -4.27 3.48 -2.11
N ASN A 60 -4.88 3.30 -0.93
CA ASN A 60 -4.43 3.86 0.33
C ASN A 60 -3.59 2.88 1.16
N ALA A 61 -3.38 1.64 0.69
CA ALA A 61 -2.71 0.58 1.45
C ALA A 61 -1.28 0.95 1.89
N PHE A 62 -0.58 1.80 1.13
CA PHE A 62 0.79 2.25 1.40
C PHE A 62 0.94 3.78 1.37
N ARG A 63 -0.17 4.50 1.64
CA ARG A 63 -0.16 5.96 1.76
C ARG A 63 0.05 6.36 3.22
N HIS A 64 0.99 7.28 3.44
CA HIS A 64 1.34 7.76 4.78
C HIS A 64 1.29 9.30 4.81
N GLU A 65 0.53 9.86 5.75
CA GLU A 65 0.35 11.32 5.90
C GLU A 65 0.85 11.85 7.25
N SER A 66 0.49 11.16 8.34
CA SER A 66 0.76 11.60 9.71
C SER A 66 2.25 11.84 9.95
N GLY A 67 2.60 13.00 10.50
CA GLY A 67 3.98 13.39 10.76
C GLY A 67 4.76 12.36 11.60
N ILE A 68 4.15 11.80 12.65
CA ILE A 68 4.79 10.76 13.47
C ILE A 68 4.95 9.43 12.72
N HIS A 69 3.99 9.09 11.85
CA HIS A 69 4.06 7.87 11.06
C HIS A 69 5.18 7.97 10.02
N VAL A 70 5.23 9.08 9.30
CA VAL A 70 6.25 9.33 8.29
C VAL A 70 7.64 9.43 8.92
N ASP A 71 7.77 10.09 10.06
CA ASP A 71 9.05 10.16 10.77
C ASP A 71 9.57 8.78 11.20
N GLY A 72 8.71 7.94 11.79
CA GLY A 72 9.06 6.57 12.15
C GLY A 72 9.41 5.71 10.92
N LEU A 73 8.62 5.82 9.86
CA LEU A 73 8.80 5.07 8.63
C LEU A 73 10.10 5.42 7.90
N LEU A 74 10.48 6.71 7.85
CA LEU A 74 11.74 7.15 7.23
C LEU A 74 12.97 6.62 7.97
N LYS A 75 12.85 6.34 9.28
CA LYS A 75 13.91 5.73 10.10
C LYS A 75 13.93 4.21 9.97
N PHE A 76 12.76 3.58 10.03
CA PHE A 76 12.60 2.14 9.90
C PHE A 76 11.25 1.82 9.23
N PRO A 77 11.22 1.43 7.95
CA PRO A 77 9.97 1.24 7.20
C PRO A 77 8.99 0.26 7.84
N PHE A 78 9.51 -0.80 8.48
CA PHE A 78 8.69 -1.84 9.09
C PHE A 78 7.97 -1.40 10.38
N THR A 79 8.24 -0.19 10.90
CA THR A 79 7.45 0.37 12.01
C THR A 79 5.97 0.56 11.63
N TYR A 80 5.69 0.93 10.37
CA TYR A 80 4.34 1.20 9.87
C TYR A 80 3.99 0.43 8.59
N GLN A 81 4.86 -0.47 8.13
CA GLN A 81 4.61 -1.34 6.99
C GLN A 81 4.89 -2.79 7.38
N THR A 82 3.89 -3.65 7.30
CA THR A 82 4.05 -5.09 7.60
C THR A 82 4.98 -5.80 6.60
N TYR A 83 5.02 -5.31 5.36
CA TYR A 83 5.87 -5.81 4.28
C TYR A 83 6.13 -4.69 3.26
N PRO A 84 7.20 -4.78 2.46
CA PRO A 84 7.51 -3.77 1.45
C PRO A 84 6.43 -3.70 0.37
N PRO A 85 6.02 -2.51 -0.09
CA PRO A 85 4.95 -2.33 -1.07
C PRO A 85 5.26 -3.00 -2.43
N GLU A 86 6.53 -3.13 -2.78
CA GLU A 86 6.99 -3.78 -4.02
C GLU A 86 6.60 -5.26 -4.06
N MET A 87 6.45 -5.90 -2.88
CA MET A 87 6.02 -7.30 -2.76
C MET A 87 4.65 -7.56 -3.40
N VAL A 88 3.82 -6.51 -3.53
CA VAL A 88 2.45 -6.58 -4.06
C VAL A 88 2.26 -5.71 -5.31
N GLY A 89 3.37 -5.23 -5.90
CA GLY A 89 3.35 -4.40 -7.10
C GLY A 89 2.97 -2.95 -6.84
N GLN A 90 3.17 -2.46 -5.61
CA GLN A 90 2.87 -1.09 -5.22
C GLN A 90 4.14 -0.31 -4.88
N LYS A 91 3.97 0.98 -4.59
CA LYS A 91 5.01 1.87 -4.08
C LYS A 91 4.47 2.61 -2.87
N MET A 92 5.35 2.91 -1.92
CA MET A 92 5.03 3.84 -0.84
C MET A 92 4.72 5.22 -1.41
N LYS A 93 3.74 5.91 -0.84
CA LYS A 93 3.41 7.30 -1.18
C LYS A 93 3.32 8.16 0.08
N LEU A 94 4.17 9.19 0.16
CA LEU A 94 4.01 10.25 1.15
C LEU A 94 2.96 11.26 0.68
N ILE A 95 1.99 11.54 1.55
CA ILE A 95 0.93 12.53 1.33
C ILE A 95 1.18 13.71 2.25
N VAL A 96 1.17 14.93 1.70
CA VAL A 96 1.22 16.15 2.48
C VAL A 96 -0.22 16.60 2.74
N GLY A 97 -0.59 16.67 4.02
CA GLY A 97 -1.91 17.08 4.47
C GLY A 97 -1.83 17.83 5.80
N LYS A 98 -2.99 18.03 6.43
CA LYS A 98 -3.11 18.83 7.67
C LYS A 98 -2.24 18.29 8.80
N MET A 99 -2.06 16.97 8.86
CA MET A 99 -1.34 16.29 9.94
C MET A 99 0.14 16.06 9.64
N SER A 100 0.64 16.57 8.51
CA SER A 100 2.03 16.40 8.13
C SER A 100 2.98 17.20 9.01
N GLY A 101 4.03 16.53 9.49
CA GLY A 101 5.13 17.16 10.23
C GLY A 101 6.29 17.56 9.33
N LYS A 102 7.32 18.21 9.91
CA LYS A 102 8.54 18.62 9.19
C LYS A 102 9.18 17.46 8.42
N SER A 103 9.27 16.27 9.02
CA SER A 103 9.83 15.07 8.37
C SER A 103 9.05 14.66 7.11
N ALA A 104 7.72 14.77 7.14
CA ALA A 104 6.89 14.45 5.98
C ALA A 104 7.06 15.46 4.84
N ILE A 105 7.15 16.75 5.16
CA ILE A 105 7.43 17.80 4.17
C ILE A 105 8.82 17.61 3.56
N LYS A 106 9.84 17.41 4.40
CA LYS A 106 11.21 17.17 3.94
C LYS A 106 11.29 15.94 3.04
N GLY A 107 10.73 14.81 3.48
CA GLY A 107 10.68 13.58 2.69
C GLY A 107 9.98 13.78 1.34
N LYS A 108 8.91 14.59 1.29
CA LYS A 108 8.23 14.91 0.03
C LYS A 108 9.08 15.80 -0.89
N LEU A 109 9.77 16.80 -0.36
CA LEU A 109 10.68 17.65 -1.14
C LEU A 109 11.86 16.84 -1.69
N ASP A 110 12.39 15.91 -0.91
CA ASP A 110 13.45 14.99 -1.31
C ASP A 110 13.01 14.10 -2.48
N GLU A 111 11.76 13.60 -2.50
CA GLU A 111 11.18 12.86 -3.66
C GLU A 111 11.25 13.68 -4.96
N TYR A 112 11.10 15.01 -4.88
CA TYR A 112 11.20 15.94 -6.01
C TYR A 112 12.59 16.53 -6.23
N LYS A 113 13.59 16.12 -5.43
CA LYS A 113 14.96 16.65 -5.46
C LYS A 113 15.04 18.17 -5.21
N ILE A 114 14.13 18.68 -4.38
CA ILE A 114 14.10 20.10 -3.99
C ILE A 114 14.81 20.25 -2.65
N LYS A 115 15.84 21.10 -2.59
CA LYS A 115 16.51 21.44 -1.33
C LYS A 115 15.69 22.49 -0.58
N ALA A 116 15.24 22.15 0.63
CA ALA A 116 14.68 23.13 1.55
C ALA A 116 15.81 23.97 2.18
N GLY A 117 15.60 25.28 2.31
CA GLY A 117 16.44 26.11 3.17
C GLY A 117 16.18 25.78 4.63
N GLU A 118 17.22 25.77 5.46
CA GLU A 118 17.08 25.63 6.91
C GLU A 118 16.76 27.01 7.50
N THR A 119 15.64 27.12 8.22
CA THR A 119 15.29 28.24 9.11
C THR A 119 15.33 27.78 10.55
#